data_AF-A0A959ZER7-F1
#
_entry.id   AF-A0A959ZER7-F1
#
_cell.length_a   1.000
_cell.length_b   1.000
_cell.length_c   1.000
_cell.angle_alpha   90.00
_cell.angle_beta   90.00
_cell.angle_gamma   90.00
#
_symmetry.space_group_name_H-M   'P 1'
#
loop_
_entity.id
_entity.type
_entity.pdbx_description
1 polymer ?
#
loop_
_entity_poly.entity_id
_entity_poly.type
_entity_poly.pdbx_seq_one_letter_code
_entity_poly.pdbx_strand_id
1 'polypeptide(L)'
;FMGAAINGTKGWFIFGPVQIQPAEFVKLGLVLYGANLLADRPDRLYSIRDMGPYLGMTGVALLLVLAQPDMGSAMVAVFAVFVTLFAAGARPRDLGLLAGGVGGVAFLFALAAPYRRDRLLTFLNPDGDVTGNGFQIIQAKIAIGSGGFDGVGIGNGVQKAFYLPEAHTDMISAVIGEEFGFLGMIALILVYGMLGYAGFQIARKAKDDYGRILAGGLTGLILIQACINLYAVMGMAPLTGVPLPLVSYGNNSLIVSLISIGLILNVGRGGRAATLSKPVPRRGPRPNARLRLIEGEGQRRSPQPARRTSGAQRRDSGRRYGGARGSGPGHSRRASR
;
A
#
# COMPACT_ATOMS: atom_id res chain seq x y z
N PHE A 1 3.52 21.92 -7.62
CA PHE A 1 3.72 23.38 -7.49
C PHE A 1 4.87 23.79 -6.55
N MET A 2 5.41 22.92 -5.67
CA MET A 2 6.61 23.23 -4.84
C MET A 2 7.69 22.12 -4.89
N GLY A 3 7.75 21.33 -5.96
CA GLY A 3 8.75 20.26 -6.14
C GLY A 3 9.76 20.63 -7.22
N ALA A 4 11.03 20.29 -7.01
CA ALA A 4 12.06 20.38 -8.04
C ALA A 4 11.72 19.44 -9.21
N ALA A 5 12.06 19.87 -10.43
CA ALA A 5 11.94 19.05 -11.63
C ALA A 5 13.24 18.25 -11.79
N ILE A 6 13.15 16.92 -11.69
CA ILE A 6 14.25 15.99 -12.01
C ILE A 6 13.71 15.02 -13.06
N ASN A 7 14.41 14.85 -14.18
CA ASN A 7 14.05 13.97 -15.30
C ASN A 7 12.60 14.15 -15.81
N GLY A 8 12.11 15.41 -15.85
CA GLY A 8 10.77 15.75 -16.35
C GLY A 8 9.63 15.60 -15.32
N THR A 9 9.91 15.09 -14.11
CA THR A 9 8.92 14.89 -13.04
C THR A 9 9.02 16.02 -12.02
N LYS A 10 7.93 16.78 -11.83
CA LYS A 10 7.80 17.83 -10.81
C LYS A 10 7.26 17.26 -9.50
N GLY A 11 8.09 16.48 -8.80
CA GLY A 11 7.66 15.68 -7.64
C GLY A 11 8.66 15.58 -6.48
N TRP A 12 9.81 16.26 -6.56
CA TRP A 12 10.89 16.09 -5.59
C TRP A 12 10.91 17.21 -4.55
N PHE A 13 10.85 16.86 -3.27
CA PHE A 13 11.09 17.78 -2.16
C PHE A 13 12.55 17.65 -1.73
N ILE A 14 13.33 18.72 -1.92
CA ILE A 14 14.76 18.76 -1.61
C ILE A 14 14.95 19.54 -0.31
N PHE A 15 15.41 18.85 0.73
CA PHE A 15 15.77 19.41 2.02
C PHE A 15 17.28 19.23 2.23
N GLY A 16 18.08 20.06 1.56
CA GLY A 16 19.54 19.94 1.57
C GLY A 16 20.01 18.61 0.95
N PRO A 17 20.68 17.71 1.70
CA PRO A 17 21.14 16.42 1.18
C PRO A 17 20.00 15.39 1.03
N VAL A 18 18.84 15.62 1.67
CA VAL A 18 17.72 14.69 1.65
C VAL A 18 16.77 15.06 0.52
N GLN A 19 16.54 14.13 -0.39
CA GLN A 19 15.58 14.28 -1.48
C GLN A 19 14.44 13.29 -1.30
N ILE A 20 13.21 13.77 -1.12
CA ILE A 20 12.03 12.94 -0.88
C ILE A 20 11.10 13.01 -2.09
N GLN A 21 10.77 11.86 -2.63
CA GLN A 21 9.78 11.67 -3.67
C GLN A 21 8.51 11.06 -3.03
N PRO A 22 7.43 11.84 -2.86
CA PRO A 22 6.21 11.37 -2.20
C PRO A 22 5.59 10.15 -2.88
N ALA A 23 5.73 10.02 -4.20
CA ALA A 23 5.13 8.92 -4.97
C ALA A 23 5.61 7.54 -4.47
N GLU A 24 6.86 7.41 -4.03
CA GLU A 24 7.39 6.18 -3.44
C GLU A 24 6.64 5.81 -2.14
N PHE A 25 6.41 6.79 -1.27
CA PHE A 25 5.71 6.60 0.00
C PHE A 25 4.20 6.39 -0.17
N VAL A 26 3.60 6.97 -1.22
CA VAL A 26 2.18 6.75 -1.55
C VAL A 26 1.92 5.27 -1.86
N LYS A 27 2.81 4.60 -2.62
CA LYS A 27 2.69 3.16 -2.90
C LYS A 27 2.64 2.34 -1.61
N LEU A 28 3.57 2.60 -0.69
CA LEU A 28 3.61 1.97 0.63
C LEU A 28 2.35 2.27 1.45
N GLY A 29 1.92 3.53 1.47
CA GLY A 29 0.72 3.99 2.17
C GLY A 29 -0.56 3.34 1.66
N LEU A 30 -0.68 3.12 0.34
CA LEU A 30 -1.81 2.43 -0.27
C LEU A 30 -1.89 0.96 0.16
N VAL A 31 -0.75 0.27 0.30
CA VAL A 31 -0.73 -1.11 0.80
C VAL A 31 -1.09 -1.14 2.29
N LEU A 32 -0.52 -0.25 3.11
CA LEU A 32 -0.81 -0.15 4.55
C LEU A 32 -2.29 0.16 4.82
N TYR A 33 -2.83 1.16 4.11
CA TYR A 33 -4.23 1.56 4.23
C TYR A 33 -5.16 0.44 3.73
N GLY A 34 -4.81 -0.19 2.61
CA GLY A 34 -5.56 -1.34 2.06
C GLY A 34 -5.61 -2.50 3.03
N ALA A 35 -4.46 -2.90 3.59
CA ALA A 35 -4.38 -3.96 4.59
C ALA A 35 -5.27 -3.66 5.81
N ASN A 36 -5.22 -2.43 6.33
CA ASN A 36 -6.04 -2.04 7.49
C ASN A 36 -7.54 -2.05 7.18
N LEU A 37 -7.93 -1.41 6.08
CA LEU A 37 -9.34 -1.26 5.71
C LEU A 37 -9.99 -2.59 5.32
N LEU A 38 -9.24 -3.46 4.65
CA LEU A 38 -9.74 -4.75 4.17
C LEU A 38 -9.75 -5.78 5.32
N ALA A 39 -8.74 -5.81 6.19
CA ALA A 39 -8.69 -6.75 7.31
C ALA A 39 -9.87 -6.63 8.29
N ASP A 40 -10.44 -5.43 8.45
CA ASP A 40 -11.60 -5.19 9.33
C ASP A 40 -12.93 -5.82 8.82
N ARG A 41 -12.95 -6.42 7.62
CA ARG A 41 -14.17 -6.98 6.99
C ARG A 41 -13.96 -8.34 6.32
N PRO A 42 -13.53 -9.39 7.06
CA PRO A 42 -13.17 -10.69 6.48
C PRO A 42 -14.35 -11.45 5.83
N ASP A 43 -15.59 -11.22 6.29
CA ASP A 43 -16.77 -11.95 5.81
C ASP A 43 -17.40 -11.39 4.52
N ARG A 44 -16.81 -10.35 3.92
CA ARG A 44 -17.31 -9.80 2.65
C ARG A 44 -16.42 -10.31 1.54
N LEU A 45 -16.94 -11.26 0.76
CA LEU A 45 -16.52 -11.42 -0.62
C LEU A 45 -16.70 -10.06 -1.32
N TYR A 46 -15.62 -9.29 -1.41
CA TYR A 46 -15.71 -7.87 -1.79
C TYR A 46 -16.36 -7.75 -3.16
N SER A 47 -17.59 -7.23 -3.19
CA SER A 47 -18.15 -6.65 -4.40
C SER A 47 -17.41 -5.34 -4.69
N ILE A 48 -17.42 -4.86 -5.93
CA ILE A 48 -16.87 -3.53 -6.31
C ILE A 48 -17.35 -2.42 -5.35
N ARG A 49 -18.58 -2.53 -4.84
CA ARG A 49 -19.15 -1.57 -3.87
C ARG A 49 -18.47 -1.61 -2.50
N ASP A 50 -18.04 -2.78 -2.04
CA ASP A 50 -17.35 -2.94 -0.76
C ASP A 50 -15.89 -2.46 -0.84
N MET A 51 -15.29 -2.52 -2.03
CA MET A 51 -13.96 -1.96 -2.31
C MET A 51 -13.99 -0.43 -2.50
N GLY A 52 -15.17 0.18 -2.58
CA GLY A 52 -15.37 1.60 -2.91
C GLY A 52 -14.49 2.57 -2.12
N PRO A 53 -14.39 2.47 -0.77
CA PRO A 53 -13.54 3.38 0.00
C PRO A 53 -12.05 3.23 -0.32
N TYR A 54 -11.58 2.00 -0.56
CA TYR A 54 -10.18 1.74 -0.94
C TYR A 54 -9.87 2.24 -2.36
N LEU A 55 -10.77 1.95 -3.31
CA LEU A 55 -10.68 2.42 -4.68
C LEU A 55 -10.78 3.94 -4.79
N GLY A 56 -11.60 4.58 -3.95
CA GLY A 56 -11.72 6.03 -3.88
C GLY A 56 -10.42 6.70 -3.42
N MET A 57 -9.81 6.21 -2.33
CA MET A 57 -8.51 6.69 -1.86
C MET A 57 -7.41 6.44 -2.90
N THR A 58 -7.44 5.27 -3.53
CA THR A 58 -6.53 4.93 -4.64
C THR A 58 -6.70 5.90 -5.80
N GLY A 59 -7.93 6.23 -6.19
CA GLY A 59 -8.21 7.19 -7.26
C GLY A 59 -7.63 8.56 -6.96
N VAL A 60 -7.79 9.06 -5.73
CA VAL A 60 -7.19 10.34 -5.29
C VAL A 60 -5.66 10.27 -5.34
N ALA A 61 -5.07 9.20 -4.81
CA ALA A 61 -3.62 9.00 -4.84
C ALA A 61 -3.07 8.95 -6.27
N LEU A 62 -3.74 8.22 -7.17
CA LEU A 62 -3.35 8.13 -8.58
C LEU A 62 -3.47 9.46 -9.29
N LEU A 63 -4.54 10.24 -9.05
CA LEU A 63 -4.69 11.58 -9.63
C LEU A 63 -3.54 12.50 -9.19
N LEU A 64 -3.10 12.43 -7.93
CA LEU A 64 -1.96 13.19 -7.43
C LEU A 64 -0.63 12.76 -8.06
N VAL A 65 -0.41 11.46 -8.24
CA VAL A 65 0.81 10.94 -8.90
C VAL A 65 0.83 11.31 -10.39
N LEU A 66 -0.31 11.20 -11.08
CA LEU A 66 -0.43 11.57 -12.49
C LEU A 66 -0.30 13.08 -12.72
N ALA A 67 -0.61 13.91 -11.71
CA ALA A 67 -0.33 15.34 -11.74
C ALA A 67 1.18 15.66 -11.64
N GLN A 68 2.03 14.71 -11.27
CA GLN A 68 3.50 14.84 -11.22
C GLN A 68 4.21 14.37 -12.51
N PRO A 69 3.47 14.24 -13.62
CA PRO A 69 3.80 13.38 -14.78
C PRO A 69 4.56 12.06 -14.56
N ASP A 70 4.40 11.36 -13.42
CA ASP A 70 5.11 10.10 -13.15
C ASP A 70 4.25 8.87 -13.50
N MET A 71 4.42 8.36 -14.72
CA MET A 71 3.64 7.22 -15.21
C MET A 71 4.09 5.90 -14.59
N GLY A 72 5.39 5.75 -14.32
CA GLY A 72 5.96 4.54 -13.74
C GLY A 72 5.44 4.29 -12.33
N SER A 73 5.51 5.32 -11.47
CA SER A 73 4.96 5.25 -10.12
C SER A 73 3.45 5.00 -10.11
N ALA A 74 2.70 5.60 -11.06
CA ALA A 74 1.27 5.36 -11.19
C ALA A 74 0.97 3.89 -11.56
N MET A 75 1.71 3.31 -12.51
CA MET A 75 1.57 1.90 -12.88
C MET A 75 1.85 0.98 -11.69
N VAL A 76 2.98 1.20 -10.99
CA VAL A 76 3.33 0.39 -9.81
C VAL A 76 2.25 0.53 -8.72
N ALA A 77 1.72 1.73 -8.49
CA ALA A 77 0.65 1.96 -7.51
C ALA A 77 -0.65 1.20 -7.87
N VAL A 78 -1.06 1.23 -9.14
CA VAL A 78 -2.22 0.47 -9.63
C VAL A 78 -2.02 -1.02 -9.38
N PHE A 79 -0.89 -1.58 -9.80
CA PHE A 79 -0.62 -3.01 -9.62
C PHE A 79 -0.49 -3.40 -8.14
N ALA A 80 0.08 -2.54 -7.29
CA ALA A 80 0.16 -2.76 -5.85
C ALA A 80 -1.23 -2.84 -5.21
N VAL A 81 -2.17 -2.00 -5.65
CA VAL A 81 -3.58 -2.04 -5.23
C VAL A 81 -4.24 -3.34 -5.69
N PHE A 82 -4.00 -3.78 -6.94
CA PHE A 82 -4.50 -5.07 -7.44
C PHE A 82 -4.01 -6.25 -6.60
N VAL A 83 -2.71 -6.30 -6.29
CA VAL A 83 -2.16 -7.37 -5.43
C VAL A 83 -2.72 -7.28 -4.03
N THR A 84 -2.89 -6.09 -3.47
CA THR A 84 -3.46 -5.93 -2.11
C THR A 84 -4.90 -6.43 -2.06
N LEU A 85 -5.71 -6.10 -3.08
CA LEU A 85 -7.07 -6.62 -3.23
C LEU A 85 -7.09 -8.14 -3.41
N PHE A 86 -6.19 -8.67 -4.24
CA PHE A 86 -6.04 -10.11 -4.43
C PHE A 86 -5.66 -10.82 -3.12
N ALA A 87 -4.70 -10.26 -2.36
CA ALA A 87 -4.30 -10.76 -1.06
C ALA A 87 -5.46 -10.69 -0.04
N ALA A 88 -6.35 -9.70 -0.15
CA ALA A 88 -7.57 -9.62 0.65
C ALA A 88 -8.64 -10.66 0.28
N GLY A 89 -8.52 -11.35 -0.86
CA GLY A 89 -9.50 -12.34 -1.32
C GLY A 89 -10.59 -11.75 -2.22
N ALA A 90 -10.31 -10.64 -2.91
CA ALA A 90 -11.18 -10.10 -3.95
C ALA A 90 -11.51 -11.16 -5.02
N ARG A 91 -12.75 -11.13 -5.52
CA ARG A 91 -13.19 -12.09 -6.56
C ARG A 91 -12.43 -11.85 -7.87
N PRO A 92 -11.90 -12.89 -8.54
CA PRO A 92 -11.19 -12.73 -9.81
C PRO A 92 -11.99 -12.01 -10.89
N ARG A 93 -13.32 -12.20 -10.92
CA ARG A 93 -14.22 -11.48 -11.83
C ARG A 93 -14.18 -9.97 -11.60
N ASP A 94 -14.26 -9.52 -10.35
CA ASP A 94 -14.29 -8.09 -9.99
C ASP A 94 -12.91 -7.45 -10.23
N LEU A 95 -11.83 -8.20 -9.97
CA LEU A 95 -10.47 -7.79 -10.35
C LEU A 95 -10.33 -7.65 -11.87
N GLY A 96 -10.88 -8.59 -12.66
CA GLY A 96 -10.87 -8.51 -14.12
C GLY A 96 -11.64 -7.29 -14.65
N LEU A 97 -12.80 -6.99 -14.08
CA LEU A 97 -13.58 -5.79 -14.42
C LEU A 97 -12.83 -4.50 -14.08
N LEU A 98 -12.21 -4.44 -12.89
CA LEU A 98 -11.37 -3.32 -12.49
C LEU A 98 -10.16 -3.17 -13.42
N ALA A 99 -9.50 -4.27 -13.79
CA ALA A 99 -8.36 -4.25 -14.69
C ALA A 99 -8.76 -3.75 -16.09
N GLY A 100 -9.90 -4.20 -16.62
CA GLY A 100 -10.44 -3.71 -17.88
C GLY A 100 -10.80 -2.22 -17.82
N GLY A 101 -11.46 -1.77 -16.74
CA GLY A 101 -11.82 -0.37 -16.54
C GLY A 101 -10.60 0.56 -16.42
N VAL A 102 -9.63 0.20 -15.57
CA VAL A 102 -8.39 0.94 -15.39
C VAL A 102 -7.55 0.92 -16.67
N GLY A 103 -7.48 -0.22 -17.36
CA GLY A 103 -6.79 -0.35 -18.64
C GLY A 103 -7.41 0.54 -19.73
N GLY A 104 -8.74 0.59 -19.82
CA GLY A 104 -9.45 1.48 -20.75
C GLY A 104 -9.20 2.95 -20.46
N VAL A 105 -9.27 3.37 -19.19
CA VAL A 105 -8.95 4.74 -18.78
C VAL A 105 -7.48 5.06 -19.07
N ALA A 106 -6.55 4.16 -18.74
CA ALA A 106 -5.13 4.34 -19.01
C ALA A 106 -4.85 4.47 -20.52
N PHE A 107 -5.53 3.70 -21.37
CA PHE A 107 -5.40 3.79 -22.82
C PHE A 107 -5.89 5.13 -23.36
N LEU A 108 -7.10 5.58 -22.97
CA LEU A 108 -7.62 6.90 -23.36
C LEU A 108 -6.72 8.03 -22.86
N PHE A 109 -6.22 7.90 -21.63
CA PHE A 109 -5.32 8.88 -21.03
C PHE A 109 -3.96 8.92 -21.73
N ALA A 110 -3.41 7.78 -22.16
CA ALA A 110 -2.18 7.72 -22.94
C ALA A 110 -2.29 8.49 -24.26
N LEU A 111 -3.45 8.44 -24.93
CA LEU A 111 -3.71 9.17 -26.17
C LEU A 111 -3.91 10.68 -25.96
N ALA A 112 -4.29 11.10 -24.75
CA ALA A 112 -4.74 12.47 -24.49
C ALA A 112 -3.60 13.51 -24.35
N ALA A 113 -2.34 13.12 -24.12
CA ALA A 113 -1.23 14.08 -24.09
C ALA A 113 -0.08 13.68 -25.03
N PRO A 114 0.49 14.63 -25.79
CA PRO A 114 1.56 14.36 -26.75
C PRO A 114 2.76 13.60 -26.14
N TYR A 115 3.25 14.02 -24.98
CA TYR A 115 4.36 13.37 -24.29
C TYR A 115 4.15 11.87 -24.01
N ARG A 116 2.92 11.48 -23.65
CA ARG A 116 2.58 10.09 -23.30
C ARG A 116 2.43 9.23 -24.54
N ARG A 117 1.85 9.83 -25.59
CA ARG A 117 1.77 9.22 -26.92
C ARG A 117 3.16 8.98 -27.47
N ASP A 118 4.07 9.94 -27.34
CA ASP A 118 5.46 9.80 -27.80
C ASP A 118 6.15 8.64 -27.11
N ARG A 119 6.05 8.50 -25.77
CA ARG A 119 6.60 7.31 -25.07
C ARG A 119 6.05 5.98 -25.60
N LEU A 120 4.76 5.92 -25.93
CA LEU A 120 4.14 4.71 -26.48
C LEU A 120 4.62 4.43 -27.91
N LEU A 121 4.72 5.48 -28.74
CA LEU A 121 5.20 5.38 -30.12
C LEU A 121 6.70 5.04 -30.17
N THR A 122 7.52 5.63 -29.32
CA THR A 122 8.94 5.29 -29.16
C THR A 122 9.14 3.87 -28.66
N PHE A 123 8.23 3.34 -27.82
CA PHE A 123 8.28 1.92 -27.46
C PHE A 123 8.01 1.01 -28.68
N LEU A 124 7.01 1.36 -29.51
CA LEU A 124 6.64 0.58 -30.70
C LEU A 124 7.65 0.72 -31.84
N ASN A 125 8.26 1.89 -31.99
CA ASN A 125 9.27 2.20 -32.98
C ASN A 125 10.42 3.00 -32.34
N PRO A 126 11.34 2.32 -31.63
CA PRO A 126 12.45 2.97 -30.95
C PRO A 126 13.47 3.60 -31.92
N ASP A 127 13.55 3.08 -33.15
CA ASP A 127 14.49 3.56 -34.17
C ASP A 127 14.15 4.97 -34.68
N GLY A 128 12.93 5.46 -34.42
CA GLY A 128 12.52 6.82 -34.76
C GLY A 128 13.01 7.90 -33.79
N ASP A 129 13.52 7.53 -32.61
CA ASP A 129 13.97 8.46 -31.55
C ASP A 129 15.37 8.08 -31.05
N VAL A 130 16.37 8.33 -31.90
CA VAL A 130 17.78 7.96 -31.66
C VAL A 130 18.52 8.86 -30.69
N THR A 131 17.88 9.90 -30.13
CA THR A 131 18.51 10.83 -29.17
C THR A 131 17.78 10.90 -27.82
N GLY A 132 16.54 10.42 -27.73
CA GLY A 132 15.72 10.44 -26.53
C GLY A 132 15.51 9.06 -25.88
N ASN A 133 14.25 8.70 -25.66
CA ASN A 133 13.91 7.45 -24.96
C ASN A 133 14.24 6.22 -25.83
N GLY A 134 14.16 6.35 -27.16
CA GLY A 134 14.48 5.26 -28.09
C GLY A 134 15.94 4.85 -27.98
N PHE A 135 16.84 5.83 -27.90
CA PHE A 135 18.26 5.62 -27.63
C PHE A 135 18.50 4.80 -26.35
N GLN A 136 17.83 5.14 -25.25
CA GLN A 136 17.99 4.44 -23.98
C GLN A 136 17.55 2.97 -24.08
N ILE A 137 16.43 2.68 -24.77
CA ILE A 137 15.97 1.29 -25.02
C ILE A 137 16.97 0.53 -25.89
N ILE A 138 17.45 1.16 -26.97
CA ILE A 138 18.38 0.54 -27.91
C ILE A 138 19.68 0.17 -27.19
N GLN A 139 20.24 1.09 -26.40
CA GLN A 139 21.47 0.83 -25.65
C GLN A 139 21.29 -0.23 -24.57
N ALA A 140 20.13 -0.26 -23.89
CA ALA A 140 19.82 -1.33 -22.94
C ALA A 140 19.78 -2.71 -23.63
N LYS A 141 19.18 -2.81 -24.82
CA LYS A 141 19.17 -4.04 -25.62
C LYS A 141 20.56 -4.45 -26.09
N ILE A 142 21.37 -3.48 -26.52
CA ILE A 142 22.77 -3.74 -26.93
C ILE A 142 23.57 -4.26 -25.74
N ALA A 143 23.45 -3.65 -24.56
CA ALA A 143 24.14 -4.07 -23.33
C ALA A 143 23.82 -5.51 -22.95
N ILE A 144 22.53 -5.86 -22.93
CA ILE A 144 22.08 -7.23 -22.65
C ILE A 144 22.59 -8.19 -23.74
N GLY A 145 22.52 -7.78 -25.01
CA GLY A 145 22.99 -8.58 -26.14
C GLY A 145 24.49 -8.86 -26.11
N SER A 146 25.31 -7.87 -25.70
CA SER A 146 26.77 -8.01 -25.63
C SER A 146 27.24 -8.90 -24.50
N GLY A 147 26.43 -9.09 -23.45
CA GLY A 147 26.78 -9.97 -22.34
C GLY A 147 26.84 -11.46 -22.69
N GLY A 148 26.18 -11.91 -23.77
CA GLY A 148 26.17 -13.32 -24.16
C GLY A 148 25.69 -14.25 -23.03
N PHE A 149 26.26 -15.44 -22.91
CA PHE A 149 25.84 -16.42 -21.90
C PHE A 149 26.42 -16.13 -20.49
N ASP A 150 27.71 -15.84 -20.41
CA ASP A 150 28.47 -15.72 -19.14
C ASP A 150 28.86 -14.28 -18.76
N GLY A 151 28.55 -13.29 -19.60
CA GLY A 151 28.89 -11.90 -19.38
C GLY A 151 30.27 -11.51 -19.91
N VAL A 152 30.53 -10.21 -19.97
CA VAL A 152 31.85 -9.65 -20.33
C VAL A 152 32.80 -9.56 -19.13
N GLY A 153 32.33 -9.87 -17.92
CA GLY A 153 33.07 -9.79 -16.68
C GLY A 153 32.83 -8.48 -15.91
N ILE A 154 32.88 -8.57 -14.58
CA ILE A 154 32.63 -7.44 -13.67
C ILE A 154 33.62 -6.31 -13.97
N GLY A 155 33.10 -5.10 -14.15
CA GLY A 155 33.96 -3.95 -14.42
C GLY A 155 34.20 -3.70 -15.91
N ASN A 156 34.06 -4.72 -16.76
CA ASN A 156 34.36 -4.64 -18.19
C ASN A 156 33.19 -4.17 -19.05
N GLY A 157 32.02 -3.90 -18.46
CA GLY A 157 30.87 -3.34 -19.17
C GLY A 157 31.22 -1.98 -19.79
N VAL A 158 31.03 -1.86 -21.10
CA VAL A 158 31.34 -0.64 -21.87
C VAL A 158 30.14 0.29 -21.87
N GLN A 159 28.91 -0.24 -21.81
CA GLN A 159 27.69 0.57 -21.93
C GLN A 159 27.49 1.49 -20.72
N LYS A 160 27.84 1.03 -19.51
CA LYS A 160 27.78 1.84 -18.29
C LYS A 160 28.73 3.05 -18.28
N ALA A 161 29.78 3.05 -19.12
CA ALA A 161 30.83 4.06 -19.04
C ALA A 161 30.40 5.40 -19.65
N PHE A 162 29.67 5.39 -20.78
CA PHE A 162 29.24 6.62 -21.47
C PHE A 162 27.97 6.49 -22.34
N TYR A 163 27.44 5.29 -22.54
CA TYR A 163 26.43 5.03 -23.58
C TYR A 163 25.03 4.76 -23.05
N LEU A 164 24.90 4.33 -21.80
CA LEU A 164 23.62 4.03 -21.17
C LEU A 164 23.23 5.13 -20.16
N PRO A 165 22.30 6.05 -20.52
CA PRO A 165 21.77 7.01 -19.56
C PRO A 165 21.15 6.29 -18.38
N GLU A 166 21.33 6.82 -17.17
CA GLU A 166 20.69 6.29 -15.95
C GLU A 166 21.08 4.83 -15.63
N ALA A 167 22.29 4.40 -16.05
CA ALA A 167 22.85 3.06 -15.83
C ALA A 167 22.83 2.59 -14.36
N HIS A 168 22.91 3.53 -13.41
CA HIS A 168 22.92 3.22 -11.98
C HIS A 168 21.52 3.21 -11.33
N THR A 169 20.52 3.79 -11.98
CA THR A 169 19.15 3.92 -11.45
C THR A 169 18.27 2.88 -12.14
N ASP A 170 17.46 3.23 -13.13
CA ASP A 170 16.49 2.34 -13.75
C ASP A 170 17.09 1.35 -14.77
N MET A 171 18.30 1.59 -15.27
CA MET A 171 18.96 0.71 -16.26
C MET A 171 19.97 -0.28 -15.67
N ILE A 172 20.04 -0.43 -14.34
CA ILE A 172 21.04 -1.31 -13.69
C ILE A 172 20.92 -2.78 -14.12
N SER A 173 19.72 -3.25 -14.45
CA SER A 173 19.50 -4.62 -14.94
C SER A 173 20.13 -4.85 -16.32
N ALA A 174 20.25 -3.82 -17.16
CA ALA A 174 20.98 -3.93 -18.42
C ALA A 174 22.49 -4.09 -18.18
N VAL A 175 23.03 -3.37 -17.20
CA VAL A 175 24.44 -3.51 -16.79
C VAL A 175 24.71 -4.90 -16.22
N ILE A 176 23.80 -5.43 -15.41
CA ILE A 176 23.89 -6.82 -14.92
C ILE A 176 23.87 -7.81 -16.10
N GLY A 177 23.00 -7.59 -17.09
CA GLY A 177 22.95 -8.39 -18.31
C GLY A 177 24.23 -8.31 -19.14
N GLU A 178 24.88 -7.16 -19.20
CA GLU A 178 26.16 -7.00 -19.90
C GLU A 178 27.30 -7.72 -19.15
N GLU A 179 27.46 -7.45 -17.86
CA GLU A 179 28.62 -7.92 -17.08
C GLU A 179 28.55 -9.40 -16.70
N PHE A 180 27.34 -9.91 -16.43
CA PHE A 180 27.12 -11.29 -15.97
C PHE A 180 26.34 -12.14 -16.99
N GLY A 181 25.96 -11.56 -18.12
CA GLY A 181 25.30 -12.29 -19.20
C GLY A 181 23.92 -12.81 -18.84
N PHE A 182 23.49 -13.80 -19.61
CA PHE A 182 22.25 -14.54 -19.40
C PHE A 182 22.18 -15.20 -18.01
N LEU A 183 23.28 -15.79 -17.53
CA LEU A 183 23.33 -16.42 -16.20
C LEU A 183 23.09 -15.42 -15.07
N GLY A 184 23.66 -14.21 -15.17
CA GLY A 184 23.42 -13.14 -14.21
C GLY A 184 21.96 -12.71 -14.15
N MET A 185 21.32 -12.56 -15.31
CA MET A 185 19.90 -12.21 -15.38
C MET A 185 19.00 -13.30 -14.79
N ILE A 186 19.29 -14.58 -15.06
CA ILE A 186 18.59 -15.69 -14.42
C ILE A 186 18.79 -15.66 -12.90
N ALA A 187 20.02 -15.49 -12.43
CA ALA A 187 20.32 -15.43 -11.01
C ALA A 187 19.54 -14.28 -10.33
N LEU A 188 19.49 -13.10 -10.96
CA LEU A 188 18.70 -11.96 -10.48
C LEU A 188 17.21 -12.30 -10.38
N ILE A 189 16.62 -12.89 -11.41
CA ILE A 189 15.22 -13.32 -11.41
C ILE A 189 14.96 -14.37 -10.32
N LEU A 190 15.89 -15.32 -10.13
CA LEU A 190 15.79 -16.34 -9.08
C LEU A 190 15.84 -15.72 -7.68
N VAL A 191 16.69 -14.73 -7.44
CA VAL A 191 16.74 -14.01 -6.15
C VAL A 191 15.41 -13.33 -5.85
N TYR A 192 14.80 -12.64 -6.83
CA TYR A 192 13.45 -12.11 -6.65
C TYR A 192 12.40 -13.20 -6.46
N GLY A 193 12.53 -14.34 -7.16
CA GLY A 193 11.69 -15.51 -6.96
C GLY A 193 11.76 -16.07 -5.54
N MET A 194 12.96 -16.17 -4.98
CA MET A 194 13.18 -16.59 -3.58
C MET A 194 12.60 -15.57 -2.59
N LEU A 195 12.81 -14.28 -2.83
CA LEU A 195 12.23 -13.21 -2.02
C LEU A 195 10.69 -13.25 -2.05
N GLY A 196 10.12 -13.45 -3.23
CA GLY A 196 8.68 -13.63 -3.41
C GLY A 196 8.14 -14.85 -2.69
N TYR A 197 8.82 -16.00 -2.86
CA TYR A 197 8.46 -17.24 -2.17
C TYR A 197 8.46 -17.05 -0.64
N ALA A 198 9.53 -16.46 -0.09
CA ALA A 198 9.64 -16.19 1.34
C ALA A 198 8.55 -15.23 1.83
N GLY A 199 8.32 -14.12 1.13
CA GLY A 199 7.31 -13.13 1.48
C GLY A 199 5.88 -13.68 1.45
N PHE A 200 5.52 -14.44 0.42
CA PHE A 200 4.21 -15.08 0.34
C PHE A 200 4.05 -16.22 1.35
N GLN A 201 5.12 -16.95 1.68
CA GLN A 201 5.07 -17.94 2.77
C GLN A 201 4.82 -17.28 4.13
N ILE A 202 5.42 -16.11 4.38
CA ILE A 202 5.11 -15.30 5.57
C ILE A 202 3.65 -14.87 5.58
N ALA A 203 3.13 -14.35 4.45
CA ALA A 203 1.74 -13.95 4.33
C ALA A 203 0.77 -15.11 4.61
N ARG A 204 1.04 -16.30 4.07
CA ARG A 204 0.22 -17.51 4.30
C ARG A 204 0.22 -18.00 5.75
N LYS A 205 1.32 -17.78 6.48
CA LYS A 205 1.50 -18.19 7.88
C LYS A 205 1.17 -17.06 8.87
N ALA A 206 0.70 -15.91 8.39
CA ALA A 206 0.33 -14.79 9.25
C ALA A 206 -0.80 -15.19 10.22
N LYS A 207 -0.78 -14.62 11.42
CA LYS A 207 -1.72 -14.96 12.51
C LYS A 207 -3.07 -14.26 12.36
N ASP A 208 -3.10 -13.17 11.61
CA ASP A 208 -4.21 -12.25 11.45
C ASP A 208 -4.35 -11.81 9.98
N ASP A 209 -5.56 -11.42 9.58
CA ASP A 209 -5.85 -11.00 8.21
C ASP A 209 -5.09 -9.73 7.81
N TYR A 210 -4.86 -8.82 8.76
CA TYR A 210 -4.04 -7.63 8.51
C TYR A 210 -2.62 -8.03 8.12
N GLY A 211 -1.95 -8.87 8.93
CA GLY A 211 -0.63 -9.39 8.61
C GLY A 211 -0.58 -10.14 7.27
N ARG A 212 -1.59 -10.95 6.97
CA ARG A 212 -1.71 -11.70 5.69
C ARG A 212 -1.78 -10.75 4.49
N ILE A 213 -2.66 -9.76 4.53
CA ILE A 213 -2.86 -8.79 3.44
C ILE A 213 -1.65 -7.88 3.30
N LEU A 214 -1.10 -7.40 4.43
CA LEU A 214 0.07 -6.53 4.46
C LEU A 214 1.29 -7.23 3.85
N ALA A 215 1.64 -8.42 4.34
CA ALA A 215 2.79 -9.16 3.84
C ALA A 215 2.63 -9.54 2.36
N GLY A 216 1.43 -9.97 1.95
CA GLY A 216 1.13 -10.28 0.55
C GLY A 216 1.22 -9.05 -0.37
N GLY A 217 0.62 -7.94 0.05
CA GLY A 217 0.61 -6.67 -0.68
C GLY A 217 2.02 -6.08 -0.84
N LEU A 218 2.81 -6.03 0.23
CA LEU A 218 4.19 -5.51 0.19
C LEU A 218 5.12 -6.42 -0.61
N THR A 219 4.98 -7.74 -0.49
CA THR A 219 5.75 -8.69 -1.31
C THR A 219 5.46 -8.47 -2.78
N GLY A 220 4.18 -8.40 -3.17
CA GLY A 220 3.85 -8.17 -4.58
C GLY A 220 4.19 -6.76 -5.05
N LEU A 221 4.16 -5.72 -4.21
CA LEU A 221 4.65 -4.38 -4.56
C LEU A 221 6.12 -4.44 -5.03
N ILE A 222 6.99 -5.11 -4.26
CA ILE A 222 8.41 -5.28 -4.61
C ILE A 222 8.54 -6.07 -5.92
N LEU A 223 7.84 -7.20 -6.05
CA LEU A 223 7.94 -8.05 -7.24
C LEU A 223 7.42 -7.37 -8.50
N ILE A 224 6.29 -6.68 -8.43
CA ILE A 224 5.73 -5.91 -9.56
C ILE A 224 6.72 -4.86 -10.01
N GLN A 225 7.30 -4.11 -9.07
CA GLN A 225 8.26 -3.06 -9.40
C GLN A 225 9.49 -3.65 -10.10
N ALA A 226 9.99 -4.81 -9.62
CA ALA A 226 11.07 -5.54 -10.28
C ALA A 226 10.68 -6.04 -11.67
N CYS A 227 9.49 -6.62 -11.84
CA CYS A 227 8.98 -7.08 -13.12
C CYS A 227 8.87 -5.93 -14.12
N ILE A 228 8.26 -4.80 -13.74
CA ILE A 228 8.11 -3.63 -14.61
C ILE A 228 9.48 -3.13 -15.07
N ASN A 229 10.46 -3.06 -14.18
CA ASN A 229 11.83 -2.67 -14.54
C ASN A 229 12.43 -3.66 -15.55
N LEU A 230 12.42 -4.96 -15.25
CA LEU A 230 12.99 -5.98 -16.14
C LEU A 230 12.32 -6.00 -17.51
N TYR A 231 10.99 -5.93 -17.58
CA TYR A 231 10.26 -5.86 -18.85
C TYR A 231 10.59 -4.60 -19.65
N ALA A 232 10.71 -3.45 -18.99
CA ALA A 232 11.06 -2.20 -19.66
C ALA A 232 12.48 -2.25 -20.25
N VAL A 233 13.44 -2.76 -19.47
CA VAL A 233 14.85 -2.86 -19.87
C VAL A 233 15.07 -3.89 -20.98
N MET A 234 14.32 -4.99 -20.99
CA MET A 234 14.32 -5.95 -22.10
C MET A 234 13.57 -5.42 -23.35
N GLY A 235 12.95 -4.23 -23.28
CA GLY A 235 12.16 -3.66 -24.36
C GLY A 235 10.85 -4.40 -24.65
N MET A 236 10.32 -5.09 -23.64
CA MET A 236 9.02 -5.77 -23.69
C MET A 236 7.89 -4.87 -23.14
N ALA A 237 8.23 -3.78 -22.45
CA ALA A 237 7.32 -2.74 -21.98
C ALA A 237 7.93 -1.34 -22.22
N PRO A 238 7.13 -0.26 -22.22
CA PRO A 238 7.66 1.10 -22.31
C PRO A 238 8.57 1.45 -21.14
N LEU A 239 9.58 2.31 -21.39
CA LEU A 239 10.42 2.86 -20.32
C LEU A 239 9.59 3.69 -19.34
N THR A 240 9.60 3.26 -18.09
CA THR A 240 8.80 3.86 -17.01
C THR A 240 9.61 4.71 -16.04
N GLY A 241 10.96 4.60 -16.01
CA GLY A 241 11.80 5.29 -15.02
C GLY A 241 11.78 4.65 -13.63
N VAL A 242 11.22 3.44 -13.51
CA VAL A 242 11.04 2.76 -12.22
C VAL A 242 12.33 2.04 -11.83
N PRO A 243 12.93 2.32 -10.65
CA PRO A 243 14.16 1.67 -10.22
C PRO A 243 13.90 0.21 -9.83
N LEU A 244 14.90 -0.64 -10.03
CA LEU A 244 14.93 -2.03 -9.61
C LEU A 244 15.07 -2.10 -8.08
N PRO A 245 14.07 -2.61 -7.34
CA PRO A 245 14.07 -2.59 -5.86
C PRO A 245 15.28 -3.30 -5.26
N LEU A 246 15.94 -2.71 -4.26
CA LEU A 246 17.10 -3.27 -3.54
C LEU A 246 18.42 -3.35 -4.33
N VAL A 247 18.41 -3.08 -5.64
CA VAL A 247 19.60 -3.18 -6.50
C VAL A 247 19.97 -1.82 -7.07
N SER A 248 19.00 -1.07 -7.60
CA SER A 248 19.23 0.25 -8.18
C SER A 248 19.62 1.30 -7.15
N TYR A 249 20.41 2.28 -7.60
CA TYR A 249 20.62 3.53 -6.89
C TYR A 249 19.36 4.40 -6.97
N GLY A 250 18.40 4.14 -6.08
CA GLY A 250 17.19 4.94 -5.94
C GLY A 250 16.95 5.24 -4.48
N ASN A 251 17.44 6.37 -3.97
CA ASN A 251 17.46 6.68 -2.53
C ASN A 251 16.10 6.44 -1.84
N ASN A 252 15.01 7.00 -2.37
CA ASN A 252 13.68 6.81 -1.78
C ASN A 252 13.11 5.41 -1.97
N SER A 253 13.34 4.82 -3.15
CA SER A 253 12.80 3.49 -3.46
C SER A 253 13.50 2.40 -2.64
N LEU A 254 14.80 2.53 -2.39
CA LEU A 254 15.56 1.67 -1.49
C LEU A 254 15.03 1.76 -0.06
N ILE A 255 14.83 2.98 0.46
CA ILE A 255 14.26 3.20 1.80
C ILE A 255 12.88 2.53 1.92
N VAL A 256 11.98 2.77 0.96
CA VAL A 256 10.64 2.17 0.95
C VAL A 256 10.70 0.64 0.84
N SER A 257 11.62 0.11 0.05
CA SER A 257 11.82 -1.35 -0.07
C SER A 257 12.32 -1.95 1.24
N LEU A 258 13.26 -1.31 1.93
CA LEU A 258 13.76 -1.75 3.23
C LEU A 258 12.68 -1.68 4.32
N ILE A 259 11.88 -0.62 4.35
CA ILE A 259 10.71 -0.52 5.24
C ILE A 259 9.74 -1.66 4.95
N SER A 260 9.46 -1.93 3.68
CA SER A 260 8.55 -3.00 3.26
C SER A 260 9.05 -4.37 3.74
N ILE A 261 10.34 -4.67 3.56
CA ILE A 261 10.96 -5.91 4.07
C ILE A 261 10.86 -5.96 5.59
N GLY A 262 11.15 -4.87 6.30
CA GLY A 262 11.05 -4.79 7.75
C GLY A 262 9.65 -5.13 8.26
N LEU A 263 8.61 -4.62 7.60
CA LEU A 263 7.21 -4.93 7.89
C LEU A 263 6.86 -6.39 7.59
N ILE A 264 7.29 -6.94 6.45
CA ILE A 264 7.10 -8.35 6.11
C ILE A 264 7.73 -9.25 7.18
N LEU A 265 8.98 -8.97 7.58
CA LEU A 265 9.68 -9.74 8.61
C LEU A 265 9.01 -9.60 9.99
N ASN A 266 8.44 -8.42 10.30
CA ASN A 266 7.67 -8.22 11.52
C ASN A 266 6.45 -9.16 11.59
N VAL A 267 5.70 -9.28 10.49
CA VAL A 267 4.59 -10.24 10.37
C VAL A 267 5.10 -11.68 10.53
N GLY A 268 6.22 -12.02 9.89
CA GLY A 268 6.82 -13.37 9.97
C GLY A 268 7.26 -13.79 11.37
N ARG A 269 7.67 -12.85 12.22
CA ARG A 269 7.98 -13.09 13.64
C ARG A 269 6.73 -13.22 14.52
N GLY A 270 5.54 -13.17 13.94
CA GLY A 270 4.29 -13.13 14.67
C GLY A 270 4.08 -11.81 15.41
N GLY A 271 4.72 -10.73 14.92
CA GLY A 271 4.47 -9.37 15.37
C GLY A 271 2.99 -9.08 15.23
N ARG A 272 2.34 -8.76 16.35
CA ARG A 272 1.04 -8.11 16.32
C ARG A 272 1.35 -6.68 15.91
N ALA A 273 1.34 -6.38 14.62
CA ALA A 273 1.15 -5.00 14.17
C ALA A 273 -0.24 -4.64 14.70
N ALA A 274 -0.25 -4.06 15.89
CA ALA A 274 -1.41 -4.05 16.76
C ALA A 274 -2.57 -3.42 16.01
N THR A 275 -3.49 -4.27 15.55
CA THR A 275 -4.89 -3.88 15.52
C THR A 275 -5.14 -3.49 16.97
N LEU A 276 -5.13 -2.19 17.24
CA LEU A 276 -6.00 -1.61 18.24
C LEU A 276 -7.40 -1.99 17.76
N SER A 277 -7.77 -3.27 17.92
CA SER A 277 -9.15 -3.70 17.90
C SER A 277 -9.75 -2.89 19.02
N LYS A 278 -10.31 -1.73 18.66
CA LYS A 278 -11.37 -1.15 19.46
C LYS A 278 -12.31 -2.32 19.69
N PRO A 279 -12.52 -2.76 20.94
CA PRO A 279 -13.53 -3.78 21.18
C PRO A 279 -14.80 -3.20 20.58
N VAL A 280 -15.27 -3.81 19.49
CA VAL A 280 -16.60 -3.54 18.97
C VAL A 280 -17.49 -3.77 20.19
N PRO A 281 -18.20 -2.76 20.70
CA PRO A 281 -19.14 -3.01 21.77
C PRO A 281 -20.08 -4.07 21.22
N ARG A 282 -20.01 -5.30 21.73
CA ARG A 282 -21.05 -6.29 21.51
C ARG A 282 -22.31 -5.58 21.97
N ARG A 283 -23.11 -5.10 21.01
CA ARG A 283 -24.48 -4.68 21.30
C ARG A 283 -25.12 -5.91 21.90
N GLY A 284 -25.22 -5.93 23.23
CA GLY A 284 -25.94 -6.97 23.94
C GLY A 284 -27.35 -7.08 23.38
N PRO A 285 -28.03 -8.22 23.57
CA PRO A 285 -29.41 -8.37 23.16
C PRO A 285 -30.21 -7.17 23.66
N ARG A 286 -30.77 -6.38 22.74
CA ARG A 286 -31.66 -5.28 23.12
C ARG A 286 -32.80 -5.92 23.93
N PRO A 287 -33.04 -5.53 25.19
CA PRO A 287 -34.22 -6.00 25.89
C PRO A 287 -35.42 -5.45 25.13
N ASN A 288 -36.25 -6.36 24.62
CA ASN A 288 -37.56 -6.15 23.99
C ASN A 288 -38.03 -4.70 23.99
N ALA A 289 -37.72 -3.96 22.93
CA ALA A 289 -38.47 -2.76 22.58
C ALA A 289 -39.87 -3.24 22.16
N ARG A 290 -40.78 -3.34 23.13
CA ARG A 290 -42.22 -3.46 22.85
C ARG A 290 -42.62 -2.23 22.05
N LEU A 291 -42.70 -2.39 20.73
CA LEU A 291 -43.44 -1.49 19.86
C LEU A 291 -44.89 -1.49 20.36
N ARG A 292 -45.25 -0.47 21.14
CA ARG A 292 -46.66 -0.18 21.40
C ARG A 292 -47.23 0.37 20.10
N LEU A 293 -47.96 -0.48 19.38
CA LEU A 293 -48.93 -0.05 18.39
C LEU A 293 -49.92 0.88 19.11
N ILE A 294 -49.88 2.16 18.77
CA ILE A 294 -50.95 3.09 19.11
C ILE A 294 -52.04 2.81 18.10
N GLU A 295 -52.94 1.91 18.47
CA GLU A 295 -54.16 1.64 17.72
C GLU A 295 -55.13 2.77 18.05
N GLY A 296 -55.32 3.65 17.07
CA GLY A 296 -56.25 4.77 17.16
C GLY A 296 -57.68 4.28 17.01
N GLU A 297 -58.31 3.88 18.10
CA GLU A 297 -59.77 3.75 18.15
C GLU A 297 -60.37 5.01 18.77
N GLY A 298 -61.03 5.78 17.91
CA GLY A 298 -61.93 6.83 18.34
C GLY A 298 -63.22 6.22 18.89
N GLN A 299 -63.55 6.52 20.14
CA GLN A 299 -64.94 6.58 20.56
C GLN A 299 -65.17 7.52 21.72
N ARG A 300 -66.31 8.19 21.61
CA ARG A 300 -66.77 9.38 22.32
C ARG A 300 -67.34 9.05 23.71
N ARG A 301 -67.44 10.11 24.55
CA ARG A 301 -68.40 10.34 25.66
C ARG A 301 -68.13 9.54 26.97
N SER A 302 -68.22 10.08 28.19
CA SER A 302 -68.80 11.29 28.78
C SER A 302 -68.12 11.61 30.14
N PRO A 303 -68.28 12.83 30.71
CA PRO A 303 -67.56 13.25 31.92
C PRO A 303 -68.36 12.99 33.22
N GLN A 304 -67.68 12.57 34.29
CA GLN A 304 -68.22 12.66 35.66
C GLN A 304 -67.10 12.98 36.70
N PRO A 305 -67.42 13.68 37.81
CA PRO A 305 -66.53 14.71 38.34
C PRO A 305 -65.83 14.39 39.67
N ALA A 306 -64.77 15.16 39.91
CA ALA A 306 -64.28 15.73 41.17
C ALA A 306 -64.11 14.83 42.41
N ARG A 307 -62.85 14.75 42.89
CA ARG A 307 -62.56 14.89 44.32
C ARG A 307 -61.20 15.53 44.57
N ARG A 308 -61.23 16.75 45.14
CA ARG A 308 -60.12 17.41 45.82
C ARG A 308 -59.89 16.71 47.16
N THR A 309 -58.65 16.48 47.55
CA THR A 309 -58.19 16.71 48.93
C THR A 309 -56.72 17.13 48.93
N SER A 310 -56.50 18.12 49.78
CA SER A 310 -55.33 18.94 50.04
C SER A 310 -54.42 18.36 51.14
N GLY A 311 -53.20 18.90 51.23
CA GLY A 311 -52.36 18.90 52.43
C GLY A 311 -51.37 17.74 52.53
N ALA A 312 -50.20 17.85 53.15
CA ALA A 312 -49.48 18.97 53.73
C ALA A 312 -48.05 18.46 54.03
N GLN A 313 -47.07 19.29 53.71
CA GLN A 313 -45.86 19.60 54.47
C GLN A 313 -45.53 18.74 55.71
N ARG A 314 -44.31 18.19 55.77
CA ARG A 314 -43.44 18.34 56.96
C ARG A 314 -41.97 17.99 56.67
N ARG A 315 -41.12 18.89 57.14
CA ARG A 315 -39.65 18.82 57.26
C ARG A 315 -39.27 18.08 58.54
N ASP A 316 -38.13 17.39 58.53
CA ASP A 316 -37.10 17.36 59.59
C ASP A 316 -35.90 16.57 59.01
N SER A 317 -34.63 17.02 58.93
CA SER A 317 -33.70 17.76 59.79
C SER A 317 -33.03 16.94 60.91
N GLY A 318 -31.68 16.90 60.88
CA GLY A 318 -30.78 16.29 61.89
C GLY A 318 -29.64 15.48 61.26
N ARG A 319 -28.45 16.06 60.97
CA ARG A 319 -27.21 16.14 61.81
C ARG A 319 -26.75 14.75 62.32
N ARG A 320 -25.48 14.32 62.26
CA ARG A 320 -24.20 15.04 62.48
C ARG A 320 -22.99 14.13 62.11
N TYR A 321 -21.85 14.79 61.89
CA TYR A 321 -20.49 14.30 61.59
C TYR A 321 -19.71 13.71 62.78
N GLY A 322 -18.64 12.96 62.47
CA GLY A 322 -17.42 12.74 63.29
C GLY A 322 -16.99 11.26 63.28
N GLY A 323 -15.80 10.79 62.91
CA GLY A 323 -14.50 11.41 62.64
C GLY A 323 -13.54 11.22 63.83
N ALA A 324 -12.70 10.18 63.83
CA ALA A 324 -11.41 10.16 64.54
C ALA A 324 -10.53 8.95 64.15
N ARG A 325 -9.23 9.25 64.04
CA ARG A 325 -8.09 8.38 63.75
C ARG A 325 -7.61 7.63 65.00
N GLY A 326 -6.92 6.50 64.80
CA GLY A 326 -6.06 5.88 65.79
C GLY A 326 -4.92 5.13 65.09
N SER A 327 -3.70 5.36 65.53
CA SER A 327 -2.43 4.99 64.88
C SER A 327 -1.51 4.25 65.84
N GLY A 328 -0.76 3.26 65.33
CA GLY A 328 0.52 2.80 65.88
C GLY A 328 0.54 1.45 66.64
N PRO A 329 1.73 0.89 66.93
CA PRO A 329 2.46 0.04 65.98
C PRO A 329 3.07 -1.25 66.57
N GLY A 330 3.52 -2.15 65.67
CA GLY A 330 4.76 -2.92 65.84
C GLY A 330 4.69 -4.33 66.44
N HIS A 331 5.01 -5.36 65.64
CA HIS A 331 5.83 -6.47 66.14
C HIS A 331 6.61 -7.19 65.04
N SER A 332 7.84 -7.52 65.41
CA SER A 332 8.96 -8.09 64.65
C SER A 332 9.00 -9.63 64.67
N ARG A 333 9.91 -10.19 63.84
CA ARG A 333 10.46 -11.57 63.79
C ARG A 333 9.63 -12.54 62.94
N ARG A 334 10.19 -13.44 62.12
CA ARG A 334 11.47 -14.17 62.22
C ARG A 334 11.85 -14.78 60.85
N ALA A 335 13.13 -15.11 60.70
CA ALA A 335 13.81 -15.64 59.52
C ALA A 335 13.77 -17.19 59.40
N SER A 336 14.44 -17.67 58.34
CA SER A 336 14.89 -19.04 57.98
C SER A 336 13.88 -19.89 57.18
N ARG A 337 14.24 -20.57 56.09
CA ARG A 337 15.53 -20.92 55.47
C ARG A 337 15.46 -20.73 53.95
#